data_AF-A0A958R0A0-F1
#
_entry.id   AF-A0A958R0A0-F1
#
_cell.length_a   1.000
_cell.length_b   1.000
_cell.length_c   1.000
_cell.angle_alpha   90.00
_cell.angle_beta   90.00
_cell.angle_gamma   90.00
#
_symmetry.space_group_name_H-M   'P 1'
#
loop_
_entity.id
_entity.type
_entity.pdbx_description
1 polymer ?
#
loop_
_entity_poly.entity_id
_entity_poly.type
_entity_poly.pdbx_seq_one_letter_code
_entity_poly.pdbx_strand_id
1 'polypeptide(L)'
;MGIKLCLKQTISSYLSIYLMSLNQLEDRPDWLQKINAGTLKVKVAGALIGISSIHLLKSFVDIGKKDLEQVKWQIIIHIVFLFSTLALAFTEKLIHSPEMTSGK
;
A
#
# COMPACT_ATOMS: atom_id res chain seq x y z
N MET A 1 -48.06 -1.87 13.52
CA MET A 1 -47.18 -0.70 13.25
C MET A 1 -46.06 -0.53 14.31
N GLY A 2 -46.28 -0.87 15.58
CA GLY A 2 -45.30 -0.66 16.68
C GLY A 2 -43.97 -1.44 16.64
N ILE A 3 -43.94 -2.66 16.07
CA ILE A 3 -42.71 -3.48 16.04
C ILE A 3 -41.62 -2.84 15.15
N LYS A 4 -42.00 -2.20 14.03
CA LYS A 4 -41.05 -1.52 13.13
C LYS A 4 -40.44 -0.27 13.77
N LEU A 5 -41.16 0.40 14.67
CA LEU A 5 -40.69 1.57 15.42
C LEU A 5 -39.69 1.16 16.51
N CYS A 6 -39.98 0.07 17.23
CA CYS A 6 -39.07 -0.47 18.25
C CYS A 6 -37.74 -0.94 17.61
N LEU A 7 -37.80 -1.61 16.46
CA LEU A 7 -36.59 -2.07 15.75
C LEU A 7 -35.71 -0.88 15.32
N LYS A 8 -36.31 0.20 14.79
CA LYS A 8 -35.58 1.42 14.41
C LYS A 8 -34.93 2.11 15.61
N GLN A 9 -35.62 2.15 16.75
CA GLN A 9 -35.07 2.77 17.96
C GLN A 9 -33.89 1.98 18.51
N THR A 10 -33.99 0.66 18.53
CA THR A 10 -32.91 -0.23 18.97
C THR A 10 -31.70 -0.11 18.04
N ILE A 11 -31.91 -0.18 16.71
CA ILE A 11 -30.82 -0.01 15.74
C ILE A 11 -30.19 1.38 15.83
N SER A 12 -30.98 2.44 16.02
CA SER A 12 -30.49 3.81 16.19
C SER A 12 -29.59 3.95 17.44
N SER A 13 -29.98 3.31 18.54
CA SER A 13 -29.17 3.29 19.77
C SER A 13 -27.82 2.58 19.55
N TYR A 14 -27.83 1.39 18.94
CA TYR A 14 -26.60 0.66 18.62
C TYR A 14 -25.71 1.44 17.63
N LEU A 15 -26.29 2.04 16.59
CA LEU A 15 -25.55 2.84 15.62
C LEU A 15 -24.96 4.11 16.26
N SER A 16 -25.68 4.78 17.16
CA SER A 16 -25.19 5.96 17.88
C SER A 16 -23.99 5.64 18.77
N ILE A 17 -24.04 4.52 19.51
CA ILE A 17 -22.91 4.04 20.32
C ILE A 17 -21.72 3.66 19.44
N TYR A 18 -21.97 2.98 18.32
CA TYR A 18 -20.92 2.61 17.36
C TYR A 18 -20.27 3.85 16.73
N LEU A 19 -21.06 4.84 16.30
CA LEU A 19 -20.55 6.09 15.74
C LEU A 19 -19.81 6.93 16.79
N MET A 20 -20.28 6.98 18.04
CA MET A 20 -19.56 7.68 19.11
C MET A 20 -18.22 6.99 19.44
N SER A 21 -18.16 5.66 19.36
CA SER A 21 -16.91 4.89 19.46
C SER A 21 -15.97 5.17 18.28
N LEU A 22 -16.49 5.34 17.05
CA LEU A 22 -15.68 5.76 15.89
C LEU A 22 -15.20 7.21 15.98
N ASN A 23 -16.00 8.12 16.55
CA ASN A 23 -15.59 9.52 16.74
C ASN A 23 -14.57 9.70 17.87
N GLN A 24 -14.50 8.78 18.83
CA GLN A 24 -13.39 8.73 19.81
C GLN A 24 -12.09 8.18 19.21
N LEU A 25 -12.15 7.51 18.04
CA LEU A 25 -10.98 7.12 17.24
C LEU A 25 -10.49 8.24 16.31
N GLU A 26 -11.04 9.46 16.44
CA GLU A 26 -10.52 10.66 15.77
C GLU A 26 -9.21 11.17 16.39
N ASP A 27 -8.69 10.50 17.44
CA ASP A 27 -7.25 10.34 17.61
C ASP A 27 -6.75 9.38 16.53
N ARG A 28 -6.54 9.90 15.31
CA ARG A 28 -5.85 9.14 14.25
C ARG A 28 -4.59 8.57 14.89
N PRO A 29 -4.47 7.26 15.01
CA PRO A 29 -3.45 6.70 15.88
C PRO A 29 -2.07 7.10 15.35
N ASP A 30 -1.14 7.48 16.24
CA ASP A 30 0.13 8.13 15.87
C ASP A 30 0.93 7.35 14.81
N TRP A 31 0.73 6.02 14.75
CA TRP A 31 1.31 5.17 13.72
C TRP A 31 0.83 5.51 12.29
N LEU A 32 -0.41 5.97 12.12
CA LEU A 32 -1.03 6.35 10.84
C LEU A 32 -0.60 7.76 10.42
N GLN A 33 -0.49 8.70 11.38
CA GLN A 33 -0.01 10.06 11.12
C GLN A 33 1.47 10.08 10.69
N LYS A 34 2.26 9.11 11.18
CA LYS A 34 3.69 8.96 10.83
C LYS A 34 3.93 8.25 9.49
N ILE A 35 2.88 7.68 8.85
CA ILE A 35 3.03 7.09 7.52
C ILE A 35 3.01 8.21 6.50
N ASN A 36 4.20 8.69 6.14
CA ASN A 36 4.37 9.58 5.00
C ASN A 36 3.90 8.82 3.74
N ALA A 37 2.76 9.25 3.19
CA ALA A 37 2.05 8.57 2.10
C ALA A 37 2.92 8.36 0.86
N GLY A 38 3.94 9.19 0.66
CA GLY A 38 4.89 9.00 -0.43
C GLY A 38 5.88 7.85 -0.16
N THR A 39 6.49 7.79 1.02
CA THR A 39 7.35 6.65 1.42
C THR A 39 6.60 5.32 1.48
N LEU A 40 5.29 5.35 1.75
CA LEU A 40 4.44 4.16 1.71
C LEU A 40 4.36 3.59 0.30
N LYS A 41 4.19 4.43 -0.73
CA LYS A 41 4.11 3.99 -2.14
C LYS A 41 5.41 3.31 -2.58
N VAL A 42 6.55 3.88 -2.20
CA VAL A 42 7.87 3.30 -2.50
C VAL A 42 8.06 1.94 -1.81
N LYS A 43 7.67 1.82 -0.54
CA LYS A 43 7.76 0.55 0.22
C LYS A 43 6.88 -0.55 -0.38
N VAL A 44 5.64 -0.21 -0.74
CA VAL A 44 4.72 -1.16 -1.39
C VAL A 44 5.27 -1.60 -2.74
N ALA A 45 5.79 -0.67 -3.55
CA ALA A 45 6.39 -0.99 -4.83
C ALA A 45 7.65 -1.89 -4.69
N GLY A 46 8.47 -1.66 -3.67
CA GLY A 46 9.60 -2.53 -3.34
C GLY A 46 9.17 -3.95 -2.94
N ALA A 47 8.09 -4.10 -2.17
CA ALA A 47 7.54 -5.41 -1.83
C ALA A 47 7.06 -6.19 -3.07
N LEU A 48 6.40 -5.51 -4.01
CA LEU A 48 5.97 -6.11 -5.29
C LEU A 48 7.15 -6.60 -6.13
N ILE A 49 8.26 -5.86 -6.14
CA ILE A 49 9.49 -6.27 -6.84
C ILE A 49 10.12 -7.49 -6.19
N GLY A 50 10.16 -7.55 -4.86
CA GLY A 50 10.68 -8.71 -4.15
C GLY A 50 9.93 -10.00 -4.51
N ILE A 51 8.60 -9.93 -4.61
CA ILE A 51 7.78 -11.07 -5.07
C ILE A 51 8.14 -11.46 -6.51
N SER A 52 8.33 -10.48 -7.39
CA SER A 52 8.79 -10.70 -8.77
C SER A 52 10.18 -11.36 -8.83
N SER A 53 11.14 -10.94 -7.98
CA SER A 53 12.49 -11.51 -7.90
C SER A 53 12.48 -12.99 -7.50
N ILE A 54 11.63 -13.39 -6.55
CA ILE A 54 11.49 -14.81 -6.14
C ILE A 54 11.02 -15.67 -7.32
N HIS A 55 10.09 -15.14 -8.13
CA HIS A 55 9.62 -15.83 -9.32
C HIS A 55 10.78 -16.09 -10.28
N LEU A 56 11.68 -15.11 -10.44
CA LEU A 56 12.81 -15.18 -11.37
C LEU A 56 13.85 -16.18 -10.89
N LEU A 57 14.15 -16.17 -9.60
CA LEU A 57 15.02 -17.15 -8.98
C LEU A 57 14.49 -18.59 -9.15
N LYS A 58 13.18 -18.80 -8.98
CA LYS A 58 12.55 -20.11 -9.22
C LYS A 58 12.72 -20.57 -10.67
N SER A 59 12.57 -19.67 -11.64
CA SER A 59 12.77 -19.97 -13.05
C SER A 59 14.24 -20.22 -13.42
N PHE A 60 15.17 -19.55 -12.73
CA PHE A 60 16.62 -19.75 -12.91
C PHE A 60 17.13 -21.08 -12.32
N VAL A 61 16.57 -21.53 -11.19
CA VAL A 61 16.99 -22.81 -10.59
C VAL A 61 16.50 -24.01 -11.42
N ASP A 62 15.40 -23.86 -12.16
CA ASP A 62 14.77 -24.94 -12.93
C ASP A 62 14.98 -24.79 -14.46
N ILE A 63 16.15 -24.29 -14.87
CA ILE A 63 16.51 -24.03 -16.28
C ILE A 63 16.43 -25.29 -17.16
N GLY A 64 16.54 -26.49 -16.58
CA GLY A 64 16.42 -27.75 -17.32
C GLY A 64 14.98 -28.17 -17.66
N LYS A 65 13.96 -27.55 -17.05
CA LYS A 65 12.54 -27.93 -17.25
C LYS A 65 11.68 -26.79 -17.80
N LYS A 66 12.15 -25.55 -17.74
CA LYS A 66 11.41 -24.39 -18.23
C LYS A 66 11.84 -23.96 -19.63
N ASP A 67 10.87 -23.48 -20.39
CA ASP A 67 11.10 -22.93 -21.72
C ASP A 67 11.90 -21.60 -21.64
N LEU A 68 12.91 -21.48 -22.49
CA LEU A 68 13.79 -20.31 -22.58
C LEU A 68 13.01 -19.03 -22.89
N GLU A 69 11.95 -19.13 -23.70
CA GLU A 69 11.03 -18.02 -24.02
C GLU A 69 10.37 -17.46 -22.76
N GLN A 70 9.87 -18.34 -21.88
CA GLN A 70 9.20 -17.92 -20.64
C GLN A 70 10.17 -17.22 -19.69
N VAL A 71 11.40 -17.74 -19.56
CA VAL A 71 12.44 -17.13 -18.73
C VAL A 71 12.82 -15.74 -19.26
N LYS A 72 12.95 -15.59 -20.58
CA LYS A 72 13.25 -14.29 -21.22
C LYS A 72 12.17 -13.25 -20.92
N TRP A 73 10.90 -13.58 -21.13
CA TRP A 73 9.79 -12.66 -20.84
C TRP A 73 9.73 -12.27 -19.38
N GLN A 74 10.02 -13.20 -18.49
CA GLN A 74 10.04 -12.94 -17.06
C GLN A 74 11.15 -11.96 -16.65
N ILE A 75 12.33 -12.07 -17.26
CA ILE A 75 13.43 -11.12 -17.08
C ILE A 75 13.03 -9.73 -17.58
N ILE A 76 12.42 -9.63 -18.77
CA ILE A 76 11.97 -8.37 -19.35
C ILE A 76 10.99 -7.67 -18.40
N ILE A 77 9.98 -8.38 -17.91
CA ILE A 77 8.98 -7.83 -16.98
C ILE A 77 9.64 -7.38 -15.67
N HIS A 78 10.59 -8.16 -15.14
CA HIS A 78 11.29 -7.79 -13.92
C HIS A 78 12.08 -6.47 -14.06
N ILE A 79 12.75 -6.28 -15.21
CA ILE A 79 13.47 -5.03 -15.51
C ILE A 79 12.50 -3.84 -15.63
N VAL A 80 11.32 -4.02 -16.24
CA VAL A 80 10.28 -2.98 -16.31
C VAL A 80 9.81 -2.58 -14.91
N PHE A 81 9.61 -3.54 -14.00
CA PHE A 81 9.25 -3.25 -12.61
C PHE A 81 10.37 -2.50 -11.86
N LEU A 82 11.63 -2.85 -12.12
CA LEU A 82 12.80 -2.17 -11.55
C LEU A 82 12.89 -0.71 -12.01
N PHE A 83 12.67 -0.45 -13.30
CA PHE A 83 12.63 0.90 -13.83
C PHE A 83 11.45 1.72 -13.28
N SER A 84 10.27 1.10 -13.18
CA SER A 84 9.06 1.75 -12.64
C SER A 84 9.25 2.20 -11.19
N THR A 85 9.88 1.37 -10.35
CA THR A 85 10.20 1.78 -8.96
C THR A 85 11.30 2.81 -8.88
N LEU A 86 12.31 2.76 -9.75
CA LEU A 86 13.34 3.78 -9.78
C LEU A 86 12.73 5.15 -10.12
N ALA A 87 11.82 5.19 -11.10
CA ALA A 87 11.07 6.40 -11.44
C ALA A 87 10.17 6.89 -10.29
N LEU A 88 9.50 5.97 -9.58
CA LEU A 88 8.69 6.31 -8.40
C LEU A 88 9.54 6.87 -7.26
N ALA A 89 10.68 6.25 -6.95
CA ALA A 89 11.61 6.73 -5.94
C ALA A 89 12.22 8.08 -6.31
N PHE A 90 12.49 8.30 -7.60
CA PHE A 90 12.96 9.59 -8.10
C PHE A 90 11.89 10.69 -7.97
N THR A 91 10.64 10.39 -8.35
CA THR A 91 9.51 11.32 -8.22
C THR A 91 9.28 11.70 -6.75
N GLU A 92 9.31 10.72 -5.85
CA GLU A 92 9.22 10.94 -4.40
C GLU A 92 10.35 11.87 -3.91
N LYS A 93 11.60 11.63 -4.34
CA LYS A 93 12.75 12.47 -3.97
C LYS A 93 12.61 13.91 -4.46
N LEU A 94 12.05 14.12 -5.66
CA LEU A 94 11.84 15.46 -6.19
C LEU A 94 10.74 16.22 -5.42
N ILE A 95 9.64 15.54 -5.11
CA ILE A 95 8.49 16.12 -4.40
C ILE A 95 8.86 16.44 -2.94
N HIS A 96 9.68 15.62 -2.28
CA HIS A 96 10.16 15.85 -0.91
C HIS A 96 11.43 16.71 -0.82
N SER A 97 11.63 17.64 -1.75
CA SER A 97 12.65 18.68 -1.60
C SER A 97 12.47 19.38 -0.24
N PRO A 98 13.54 19.55 0.57
CA PRO A 98 13.42 20.09 1.91
C PRO A 98 12.84 21.49 1.83
N GLU A 99 11.68 21.68 2.43
CA GLU A 99 11.20 23.00 2.82
C GLU A 99 12.27 23.55 3.78
N MET A 100 13.15 24.40 3.24
CA MET A 100 14.10 25.13 4.06
C MET A 100 13.28 25.94 5.05
N THR A 101 13.43 25.60 6.33
CA THR A 101 12.96 26.34 7.48
C THR A 101 13.27 27.82 7.31
N SER A 102 12.27 28.61 6.90
CA SER A 102 12.29 30.06 7.06
C SER A 102 11.94 30.36 8.51
N GLY A 103 12.90 30.94 9.23
CA GLY A 103 12.90 31.03 10.68
C GLY A 103 11.73 31.80 11.31
N LYS A 104 11.38 31.34 12.52
CA LYS A 104 11.47 32.11 13.77
C LYS A 104 11.53 31.13 14.94
#